data_AF-A0A2A5F220-F1
#
_entry.id   AF-A0A2A5F220-F1
#
_cell.length_a   1.000
_cell.length_b   1.000
_cell.length_c   1.000
_cell.angle_alpha   90.00
_cell.angle_beta   90.00
_cell.angle_gamma   90.00
#
_symmetry.space_group_name_H-M   'P 1'
#
loop_
_entity.id
_entity.type
_entity.pdbx_description
1 polymer ?
#
loop_
_entity_poly.entity_id
_entity_poly.type
_entity_poly.pdbx_seq_one_letter_code
_entity_poly.pdbx_strand_id
1 'polypeptide(L)'
;MPDNAPAQSPTLAQEQERLRKWREVRRQAAADPNTERLRQADTDRKTRLDRFETEKADRIRTAENRRREEAEAIEARRMDKARAHLEALDDIETARASLIAARRKSRRLTGVLLAIFVGLPTLLTAVLYLFIAVPVFQSTSIFAVEGAMPATPRNPLFNTVSAEQSTMATAFQLRTQLQAQGEPSHKMAIDTTQGLLTITTSAPTPTEAYTQITDLLKTADALVFPAQVKILAQPVAPERATTRVLPNTLLAFLISLSLFSISGIFFQSFRHYVRN
;
A
#
# COMPACT_ATOMS: atom_id res chain seq x y z
N MET A 1 -102.66 -112.36 -1.29
CA MET A 1 -101.95 -113.57 -0.83
C MET A 1 -100.47 -113.36 -1.08
N PRO A 2 -99.56 -113.75 -0.16
CA PRO A 2 -98.17 -113.33 -0.19
C PRO A 2 -97.32 -114.29 -1.02
N ASP A 3 -96.80 -113.84 -2.16
CA ASP A 3 -95.80 -114.61 -2.91
C ASP A 3 -94.41 -114.31 -2.34
N ASN A 4 -94.03 -115.13 -1.36
CA ASN A 4 -92.66 -115.30 -0.89
C ASN A 4 -91.83 -115.96 -2.01
N ALA A 5 -91.22 -115.15 -2.88
CA ALA A 5 -90.14 -115.60 -3.75
C ALA A 5 -88.82 -115.61 -2.94
N PRO A 6 -88.05 -116.71 -2.93
CA PRO A 6 -86.83 -116.81 -2.13
C PRO A 6 -85.75 -115.89 -2.69
N ALA A 7 -85.13 -115.10 -1.80
CA ALA A 7 -83.94 -114.30 -2.11
C ALA A 7 -82.81 -115.24 -2.58
N GLN A 8 -82.49 -115.19 -3.88
CA GLN A 8 -81.35 -115.90 -4.44
C GLN A 8 -80.05 -115.35 -3.83
N SER A 9 -79.30 -116.22 -3.17
CA SER A 9 -77.97 -115.92 -2.65
C SER A 9 -77.04 -115.54 -3.83
N PRO A 10 -76.34 -114.40 -3.78
CA PRO A 10 -75.47 -113.98 -4.86
C PRO A 10 -74.34 -114.98 -5.09
N THR A 11 -74.02 -115.24 -6.36
CA THR A 11 -72.95 -116.15 -6.78
C THR A 11 -71.58 -115.61 -6.35
N LEU A 12 -70.64 -116.48 -5.94
CA LEU A 12 -69.29 -116.13 -5.46
C LEU A 12 -68.53 -115.10 -6.34
N ALA A 13 -68.74 -115.15 -7.66
CA ALA A 13 -68.15 -114.21 -8.62
C ALA A 13 -68.70 -112.78 -8.48
N GLN A 14 -70.01 -112.61 -8.22
CA GLN A 14 -70.65 -111.30 -8.06
C GLN A 14 -70.22 -110.63 -6.75
N GLU A 15 -69.98 -111.43 -5.71
CA GLU A 15 -69.50 -110.91 -4.42
C GLU A 15 -68.03 -110.45 -4.51
N GLN A 16 -67.19 -111.16 -5.28
CA GLN A 16 -65.82 -110.74 -5.56
C GLN A 16 -65.74 -109.45 -6.39
N GLU A 17 -66.59 -109.28 -7.40
CA GLU A 17 -66.67 -108.02 -8.16
C GLU A 17 -67.14 -106.85 -7.30
N ARG A 18 -68.12 -107.07 -6.43
CA ARG A 18 -68.58 -106.07 -5.46
C ARG A 18 -67.46 -105.67 -4.50
N LEU A 19 -66.67 -106.62 -4.02
CA LEU A 19 -65.50 -106.35 -3.16
C LEU A 19 -64.39 -105.60 -3.92
N ARG A 20 -64.15 -105.90 -5.20
CA ARG A 20 -63.19 -105.15 -6.03
C ARG A 20 -63.63 -103.70 -6.21
N LYS A 21 -64.88 -103.47 -6.60
CA LYS A 21 -65.47 -102.12 -6.71
C LYS A 21 -65.41 -101.37 -5.38
N TRP A 22 -65.71 -102.03 -4.27
CA TRP A 22 -65.64 -101.41 -2.95
C TRP A 22 -64.19 -101.05 -2.54
N ARG A 23 -63.20 -101.88 -2.88
CA ARG A 23 -61.77 -101.56 -2.67
C ARG A 23 -61.31 -100.40 -3.55
N GLU A 24 -61.76 -100.33 -4.80
CA GLU A 24 -61.47 -99.22 -5.71
C GLU A 24 -62.10 -97.91 -5.22
N VAL A 25 -63.37 -97.93 -4.80
CA VAL A 25 -64.04 -96.76 -4.21
C VAL A 25 -63.32 -96.30 -2.94
N ARG A 26 -62.91 -97.21 -2.06
CA ARG A 26 -62.11 -96.84 -0.87
C ARG A 26 -60.72 -96.31 -1.23
N ARG A 27 -60.09 -96.85 -2.28
CA ARG A 27 -58.78 -96.37 -2.75
C ARG A 27 -58.88 -94.98 -3.36
N GLN A 28 -59.93 -94.70 -4.14
CA GLN A 28 -60.22 -93.37 -4.68
C GLN A 28 -60.57 -92.38 -3.55
N ALA A 29 -61.48 -92.75 -2.65
CA ALA A 29 -61.85 -91.93 -1.51
C ALA A 29 -60.69 -91.64 -0.54
N ALA A 30 -59.65 -92.50 -0.51
CA ALA A 30 -58.43 -92.25 0.25
C ALA A 30 -57.37 -91.45 -0.54
N ALA A 31 -57.40 -91.49 -1.88
CA ALA A 31 -56.50 -90.73 -2.75
C ALA A 31 -56.93 -89.26 -2.88
N ASP A 32 -58.24 -89.01 -2.97
CA ASP A 32 -58.83 -87.67 -3.09
C ASP A 32 -58.35 -86.68 -2.00
N PRO A 33 -58.42 -86.98 -0.69
CA PRO A 33 -57.97 -86.05 0.35
C PRO A 33 -56.45 -85.83 0.33
N ASN A 34 -55.66 -86.76 -0.20
CA ASN A 34 -54.22 -86.60 -0.31
C ASN A 34 -53.85 -85.67 -1.49
N THR A 35 -54.53 -85.83 -2.62
CA THR A 35 -54.34 -84.94 -3.78
C THR A 35 -54.76 -83.50 -3.47
N GLU A 36 -55.81 -83.31 -2.68
CA GLU A 36 -56.26 -81.98 -2.26
C GLU A 36 -55.28 -81.31 -1.28
N ARG A 37 -54.71 -82.09 -0.35
CA ARG A 37 -53.63 -81.60 0.55
C ARG A 37 -52.37 -81.22 -0.21
N LEU A 38 -51.99 -81.98 -1.23
CA LEU A 38 -50.84 -81.64 -2.08
C LEU A 38 -51.08 -80.36 -2.86
N ARG A 39 -52.28 -80.17 -3.43
CA ARG A 39 -52.66 -78.91 -4.08
C ARG A 39 -52.62 -77.73 -3.12
N GLN A 40 -53.16 -77.90 -1.92
CA GLN A 40 -53.10 -76.85 -0.88
C GLN A 40 -51.66 -76.52 -0.50
N ALA A 41 -50.80 -77.52 -0.32
CA ALA A 41 -49.38 -77.32 -0.03
C ALA A 41 -48.65 -76.59 -1.18
N ASP A 42 -48.95 -76.91 -2.43
CA ASP A 42 -48.38 -76.21 -3.59
C ASP A 42 -48.87 -74.76 -3.69
N THR A 43 -50.14 -74.50 -3.38
CA THR A 43 -50.66 -73.12 -3.34
C THR A 43 -50.03 -72.33 -2.20
N ASP A 44 -49.90 -72.89 -1.00
CA ASP A 44 -49.24 -72.24 0.12
C ASP A 44 -47.76 -71.94 -0.20
N ARG A 45 -47.04 -72.92 -0.77
CA ARG A 45 -45.66 -72.73 -1.20
C ARG A 45 -45.52 -71.60 -2.23
N LYS A 46 -46.40 -71.53 -3.23
CA LYS A 46 -46.39 -70.44 -4.22
C LYS A 46 -46.64 -69.08 -3.56
N THR A 47 -47.67 -68.96 -2.72
CA THR A 47 -47.97 -67.69 -2.05
C THR A 47 -46.83 -67.20 -1.15
N ARG A 48 -46.09 -68.12 -0.51
CA ARG A 48 -44.90 -67.78 0.29
C ARG A 48 -43.74 -67.29 -0.57
N LEU A 49 -43.52 -67.91 -1.73
CA LEU A 49 -42.50 -67.47 -2.68
C LEU A 49 -42.84 -66.09 -3.25
N ASP A 50 -44.07 -65.89 -3.69
CA ASP A 50 -44.52 -64.60 -4.23
C ASP A 50 -44.38 -63.50 -3.18
N ARG A 51 -44.79 -63.76 -1.93
CA ARG A 51 -44.61 -62.80 -0.82
C ARG A 51 -43.13 -62.47 -0.59
N PHE A 52 -42.25 -63.46 -0.65
CA PHE A 52 -40.82 -63.25 -0.49
C PHE A 52 -40.23 -62.43 -1.65
N GLU A 53 -40.65 -62.69 -2.89
CA GLU A 53 -40.22 -61.94 -4.07
C GLU A 53 -40.69 -60.48 -4.01
N THR A 54 -41.95 -60.24 -3.61
CA THR A 54 -42.46 -58.88 -3.43
C THR A 54 -41.72 -58.14 -2.31
N GLU A 55 -41.49 -58.78 -1.16
CA GLU A 55 -40.78 -58.17 -0.04
C GLU A 55 -39.30 -57.89 -0.40
N LYS A 56 -38.69 -58.75 -1.21
CA LYS A 56 -37.34 -58.53 -1.73
C LYS A 56 -37.31 -57.35 -2.71
N ALA A 57 -38.27 -57.27 -3.63
CA ALA A 57 -38.38 -56.17 -4.59
C ALA A 57 -38.59 -54.82 -3.87
N ASP A 58 -39.45 -54.79 -2.85
CA ASP A 58 -39.71 -53.59 -2.07
C ASP A 58 -38.49 -53.15 -1.25
N ARG A 59 -37.73 -54.10 -0.68
CA ARG A 59 -36.45 -53.79 -0.02
C ARG A 59 -35.42 -53.22 -0.98
N ILE A 60 -35.35 -53.73 -2.21
CA ILE A 60 -34.43 -53.21 -3.23
C ILE A 60 -34.84 -51.79 -3.63
N ARG A 61 -36.13 -51.55 -3.91
CA ARG A 61 -36.65 -50.23 -4.27
C ARG A 61 -36.43 -49.20 -3.17
N THR A 62 -36.70 -49.55 -1.91
CA THR A 62 -36.49 -48.65 -0.78
C THR A 62 -35.00 -48.35 -0.55
N ALA A 63 -34.13 -49.35 -0.71
CA ALA A 63 -32.68 -49.13 -0.64
C ALA A 63 -32.16 -48.26 -1.78
N GLU A 64 -32.69 -48.43 -3.00
CA GLU A 64 -32.32 -47.61 -4.15
C GLU A 64 -32.79 -46.16 -3.99
N ASN A 65 -34.02 -45.96 -3.53
CA ASN A 65 -34.53 -44.61 -3.25
C ASN A 65 -33.70 -43.91 -2.18
N ARG A 66 -33.35 -44.59 -1.08
CA ARG A 66 -32.45 -44.02 -0.06
C ARG A 66 -31.10 -43.62 -0.63
N ARG A 67 -30.50 -44.46 -1.48
CA ARG A 67 -29.22 -44.14 -2.12
C ARG A 67 -29.32 -42.93 -3.06
N ARG A 68 -30.44 -42.79 -3.78
CA ARG A 68 -30.69 -41.62 -4.64
C ARG A 68 -30.87 -40.35 -3.80
N GLU A 69 -31.69 -40.41 -2.75
CA GLU A 69 -31.90 -39.30 -1.82
C GLU A 69 -30.58 -38.87 -1.14
N GLU A 70 -29.76 -39.83 -0.70
CA GLU A 70 -28.44 -39.53 -0.12
C GLU A 70 -27.48 -38.92 -1.15
N ALA A 71 -27.47 -39.43 -2.38
CA ALA A 71 -26.64 -38.88 -3.46
C ALA A 71 -27.05 -37.44 -3.82
N GLU A 72 -28.36 -37.19 -3.97
CA GLU A 72 -28.91 -35.86 -4.23
C GLU A 72 -28.63 -34.90 -3.05
N ALA A 73 -28.75 -35.36 -1.81
CA ALA A 73 -28.43 -34.55 -0.64
C ALA A 73 -26.93 -34.20 -0.56
N ILE A 74 -26.05 -35.11 -0.96
CA ILE A 74 -24.60 -34.85 -1.05
C ILE A 74 -24.30 -33.85 -2.16
N GLU A 75 -24.94 -33.99 -3.32
CA GLU A 75 -24.76 -33.09 -4.45
C GLU A 75 -25.28 -31.67 -4.14
N ALA A 76 -26.47 -31.55 -3.54
CA ALA A 76 -27.02 -30.28 -3.09
C ALA A 76 -26.06 -29.57 -2.11
N ARG A 77 -25.54 -30.29 -1.11
CA ARG A 77 -24.54 -29.75 -0.17
C ARG A 77 -23.24 -29.30 -0.85
N ARG A 78 -22.82 -29.97 -1.92
CA ARG A 78 -21.63 -29.56 -2.70
C ARG A 78 -21.92 -28.30 -3.50
N MET A 79 -23.08 -28.21 -4.14
CA MET A 79 -23.51 -27.03 -4.89
C MET A 79 -23.68 -25.80 -4.00
N ASP A 80 -24.27 -25.97 -2.81
CA ASP A 80 -24.42 -24.87 -1.85
C ASP A 80 -23.06 -24.36 -1.35
N LYS A 81 -22.12 -25.26 -1.06
CA LYS A 81 -20.73 -24.86 -0.72
C LYS A 81 -20.05 -24.13 -1.88
N ALA A 82 -20.22 -24.60 -3.12
CA ALA A 82 -19.66 -23.94 -4.29
C ALA A 82 -20.25 -22.53 -4.50
N ARG A 83 -21.56 -22.36 -4.30
CA ARG A 83 -22.23 -21.04 -4.35
C ARG A 83 -21.72 -20.10 -3.27
N ALA A 84 -21.61 -20.58 -2.03
CA ALA A 84 -21.06 -19.78 -0.93
C ALA A 84 -19.60 -19.34 -1.20
N HIS A 85 -18.79 -20.21 -1.82
CA HIS A 85 -17.44 -19.83 -2.24
C HIS A 85 -17.42 -18.76 -3.34
N LEU A 86 -18.36 -18.81 -4.29
CA LEU A 86 -18.48 -17.79 -5.34
C LEU A 86 -18.96 -16.44 -4.80
N GLU A 87 -19.95 -16.44 -3.89
CA GLU A 87 -20.42 -15.23 -3.20
C GLU A 87 -19.29 -14.60 -2.38
N ALA A 88 -18.51 -15.41 -1.66
CA ALA A 88 -17.33 -14.93 -0.96
C ALA A 88 -16.27 -14.31 -1.88
N LEU A 89 -16.12 -14.80 -3.11
CA LEU A 89 -15.21 -14.20 -4.10
C LEU A 89 -15.71 -12.84 -4.57
N ASP A 90 -17.01 -12.69 -4.83
CA ASP A 90 -17.60 -11.40 -5.22
C ASP A 90 -17.52 -10.38 -4.07
N ASP A 91 -17.74 -10.81 -2.82
CA ASP A 91 -17.50 -9.99 -1.63
C ASP A 91 -16.04 -9.52 -1.51
N ILE A 92 -15.09 -10.41 -1.81
CA ILE A 92 -13.66 -10.06 -1.83
C ILE A 92 -13.36 -9.06 -2.96
N GLU A 93 -13.94 -9.25 -4.15
CA GLU A 93 -13.74 -8.37 -5.29
C GLU A 93 -14.35 -6.98 -5.06
N THR A 94 -15.57 -6.91 -4.52
CA THR A 94 -16.24 -5.66 -4.16
C THR A 94 -15.51 -4.94 -3.01
N ALA A 95 -15.04 -5.67 -2.00
CA ALA A 95 -14.18 -5.11 -0.94
C ALA A 95 -12.86 -4.57 -1.52
N ARG A 96 -12.25 -5.27 -2.47
CA ARG A 96 -11.03 -4.80 -3.15
C ARG A 96 -11.30 -3.56 -4.00
N ALA A 97 -12.39 -3.55 -4.76
CA ALA A 97 -12.78 -2.41 -5.60
C ALA A 97 -13.05 -1.17 -4.74
N SER A 98 -13.76 -1.31 -3.63
CA SER A 98 -14.02 -0.21 -2.69
C SER A 98 -12.75 0.30 -2.02
N LEU A 99 -11.81 -0.58 -1.63
CA LEU A 99 -10.49 -0.18 -1.11
C LEU A 99 -9.65 0.56 -2.16
N ILE A 100 -9.66 0.11 -3.41
CA ILE A 100 -8.94 0.79 -4.51
C ILE A 100 -9.56 2.16 -4.77
N ALA A 101 -10.89 2.27 -4.81
CA ALA A 101 -11.61 3.53 -4.99
C ALA A 101 -11.30 4.52 -3.84
N ALA A 102 -11.33 4.03 -2.58
CA ALA A 102 -10.98 4.83 -1.41
C ALA A 102 -9.52 5.31 -1.45
N ARG A 103 -8.56 4.44 -1.84
CA ARG A 103 -7.15 4.81 -2.02
C ARG A 103 -6.96 5.85 -3.13
N ARG A 104 -7.66 5.72 -4.26
CA ARG A 104 -7.60 6.71 -5.35
C ARG A 104 -8.14 8.07 -4.90
N LYS A 105 -9.27 8.10 -4.19
CA LYS A 105 -9.83 9.35 -3.64
C LYS A 105 -8.87 10.01 -2.65
N SER A 106 -8.30 9.23 -1.73
CA SER A 106 -7.30 9.71 -0.78
C SER A 106 -6.07 10.29 -1.48
N ARG A 107 -5.47 9.54 -2.42
CA ARG A 107 -4.30 10.02 -3.19
C ARG A 107 -4.58 11.29 -3.98
N ARG A 108 -5.76 11.40 -4.61
CA ARG A 108 -6.16 12.64 -5.32
C ARG A 108 -6.23 13.82 -4.36
N LEU A 109 -6.84 13.63 -3.19
CA LEU A 109 -6.96 14.69 -2.19
C LEU A 109 -5.58 15.10 -1.64
N THR A 110 -4.72 14.13 -1.31
CA THR A 110 -3.33 14.41 -0.92
C THR A 110 -2.56 15.15 -2.01
N GLY A 111 -2.71 14.75 -3.27
CA GLY A 111 -2.08 15.42 -4.41
C GLY A 111 -2.55 16.87 -4.57
N VAL A 112 -3.85 17.12 -4.41
CA VAL A 112 -4.41 18.48 -4.45
C VAL A 112 -3.88 19.33 -3.30
N LEU A 113 -3.87 18.81 -2.07
CA LEU A 113 -3.32 19.54 -0.93
C LEU A 113 -1.83 19.83 -1.10
N LEU A 114 -1.04 18.88 -1.60
CA LEU A 114 0.38 19.09 -1.85
C LEU A 114 0.61 20.16 -2.94
N ALA A 115 -0.20 20.16 -4.00
CA ALA A 115 -0.14 21.20 -5.02
C ALA A 115 -0.45 22.60 -4.44
N ILE A 116 -1.44 22.70 -3.55
CA ILE A 116 -1.82 23.98 -2.93
C ILE A 116 -0.82 24.44 -1.88
N PHE A 117 -0.36 23.56 -1.00
CA PHE A 117 0.50 23.94 0.13
C PHE A 117 1.98 24.01 -0.23
N VAL A 118 2.44 23.25 -1.24
CA VAL A 118 3.85 23.21 -1.64
C VAL A 118 4.02 23.81 -3.03
N GLY A 119 3.25 23.35 -4.01
CA GLY A 119 3.38 23.80 -5.40
C GLY A 119 3.06 25.29 -5.59
N LEU A 120 1.97 25.78 -5.00
CA LEU A 120 1.52 27.16 -5.20
C LEU A 120 2.47 28.20 -4.56
N PRO A 121 2.93 28.07 -3.30
CA PRO A 121 3.88 29.01 -2.71
C PRO A 121 5.25 28.99 -3.41
N THR A 122 5.67 27.83 -3.90
CA THR A 122 6.95 27.70 -4.61
C THR A 122 6.90 28.31 -6.00
N LEU A 123 5.80 28.10 -6.73
CA LEU A 123 5.58 28.76 -8.00
C LEU A 123 5.43 30.27 -7.83
N LEU A 124 4.70 30.73 -6.81
CA LEU A 124 4.52 32.15 -6.51
C LEU A 124 5.86 32.82 -6.16
N THR A 125 6.69 32.18 -5.33
CA THR A 125 8.04 32.69 -5.03
C THR A 125 8.93 32.70 -6.27
N ALA A 126 8.87 31.68 -7.12
CA ALA A 126 9.63 31.66 -8.37
C ALA A 126 9.24 32.81 -9.30
N VAL A 127 7.93 33.05 -9.49
CA VAL A 127 7.41 34.17 -10.29
C VAL A 127 7.84 35.51 -9.68
N LEU A 128 7.73 35.67 -8.36
CA LEU A 128 8.13 36.91 -7.67
C LEU A 128 9.62 37.19 -7.89
N TYR A 129 10.49 36.19 -7.72
CA TYR A 129 11.93 36.39 -7.91
C TYR A 129 12.36 36.54 -9.36
N LEU A 130 11.58 36.03 -10.31
CA LEU A 130 11.91 36.12 -11.74
C LEU A 130 11.44 37.42 -12.38
N PHE A 131 10.31 37.97 -11.92
CA PHE A 131 9.68 39.15 -12.56
C PHE A 131 9.63 40.41 -11.70
N ILE A 132 9.62 40.29 -10.37
CA ILE A 132 9.34 41.43 -9.46
C ILE A 132 10.58 41.79 -8.63
N ALA A 133 11.37 40.81 -8.21
CA ALA A 133 12.52 41.07 -7.35
C ALA A 133 13.58 41.92 -8.05
N VAL A 134 14.08 42.92 -7.33
CA VAL A 134 15.14 43.80 -7.82
C VAL A 134 16.42 42.97 -8.01
N PRO A 135 17.08 43.03 -9.19
CA PRO A 135 18.34 42.35 -9.41
C PRO A 135 19.39 42.89 -8.44
N VAL A 136 20.11 41.99 -7.76
CA VAL A 136 21.17 42.37 -6.83
C VAL A 136 22.52 42.11 -7.48
N PHE A 137 23.27 43.17 -7.74
CA PHE A 137 24.64 43.10 -8.23
C PHE A 137 25.61 43.08 -7.06
N GLN A 138 26.66 42.27 -7.15
CA GLN A 138 27.69 42.16 -6.11
C GLN A 138 29.05 42.51 -6.70
N SER A 139 29.76 43.45 -6.08
CA SER A 139 31.16 43.74 -6.42
C SER A 139 32.04 43.30 -5.26
N THR A 140 33.16 42.65 -5.57
CA THR A 140 34.11 42.13 -4.58
C THR A 140 35.50 42.73 -4.83
N SER A 141 36.19 43.07 -3.75
CA SER A 141 37.56 43.56 -3.77
C SER A 141 38.34 42.91 -2.64
N ILE A 142 39.58 42.53 -2.92
CA ILE A 142 40.49 41.91 -1.95
C ILE A 142 41.70 42.81 -1.80
N PHE A 143 42.04 43.17 -0.57
CA PHE A 143 43.22 43.97 -0.28
C PHE A 143 43.90 43.50 1.01
N ALA A 144 45.13 43.91 1.20
CA ALA A 144 45.90 43.69 2.41
C ALA A 144 46.51 45.00 2.89
N VAL A 145 46.68 45.14 4.19
CA VAL A 145 47.45 46.27 4.75
C VAL A 145 48.93 45.98 4.54
N GLU A 146 49.69 46.93 3.98
CA GLU A 146 51.14 46.79 3.85
C GLU A 146 51.77 46.59 5.23
N GLY A 147 52.44 45.45 5.41
CA GLY A 147 52.95 44.96 6.71
C GLY A 147 52.17 43.77 7.30
N ALA A 148 50.91 43.56 6.92
CA ALA A 148 50.07 42.42 7.34
C ALA A 148 50.05 41.27 6.31
N MET A 149 50.74 41.44 5.17
CA MET A 149 50.85 40.37 4.16
C MET A 149 51.60 39.18 4.76
N PRO A 150 51.15 37.93 4.52
CA PRO A 150 51.89 36.76 4.96
C PRO A 150 53.23 36.75 4.21
N ALA A 151 54.30 37.10 4.92
CA ALA A 151 55.64 37.00 4.37
C ALA A 151 55.87 35.51 4.04
N THR A 152 56.11 35.19 2.76
CA THR A 152 56.73 33.89 2.44
C THR A 152 58.01 33.80 3.27
N PRO A 153 58.13 32.85 4.21
CA PRO A 153 59.16 32.90 5.23
C PRO A 153 60.53 32.68 4.58
N ARG A 154 61.27 33.76 4.35
CA ARG A 154 62.72 33.70 4.21
C ARG A 154 63.30 33.70 5.63
N ASN A 155 63.40 32.49 6.18
CA ASN A 155 64.19 32.15 7.37
C ASN A 155 63.52 32.43 8.75
N PRO A 156 63.15 31.40 9.52
CA PRO A 156 62.44 31.55 10.81
C PRO A 156 63.31 32.10 11.97
N LEU A 157 64.61 32.34 11.75
CA LEU A 157 65.54 32.79 12.80
C LEU A 157 65.64 34.31 12.97
N PHE A 158 65.06 35.10 12.05
CA PHE A 158 65.13 36.58 12.08
C PHE A 158 63.75 37.26 12.13
N ASN A 159 62.67 36.50 12.35
CA ASN A 159 61.33 37.06 12.34
C ASN A 159 61.04 37.76 13.69
N THR A 160 61.17 39.08 13.72
CA THR A 160 60.75 39.91 14.85
C THR A 160 59.23 39.87 14.97
N VAL A 161 58.74 39.06 15.90
CA VAL A 161 57.31 38.80 16.22
C VAL A 161 56.50 40.08 16.54
N SER A 162 57.16 41.21 16.81
CA SER A 162 56.52 42.47 17.17
C SER A 162 55.82 43.20 16.01
N ALA A 163 56.25 43.01 14.75
CA ALA A 163 55.67 43.70 13.59
C ALA A 163 54.44 42.98 13.00
N GLU A 164 54.38 41.65 13.08
CA GLU A 164 53.23 40.85 12.61
C GLU A 164 52.00 41.01 13.53
N GLN A 165 52.21 41.21 14.84
CA GLN A 165 51.11 41.44 15.79
C GLN A 165 50.48 42.84 15.66
N SER A 166 51.26 43.88 15.33
CA SER A 166 50.73 45.24 15.17
C SER A 166 49.93 45.39 13.88
N THR A 167 50.33 44.71 12.82
CA THR A 167 49.73 44.80 11.48
C THR A 167 48.45 43.96 11.34
N MET A 168 48.32 42.86 12.09
CA MET A 168 47.04 42.16 12.21
C MET A 168 46.03 42.98 13.04
N ALA A 169 46.50 43.67 14.09
CA ALA A 169 45.65 44.56 14.89
C ALA A 169 45.13 45.76 14.08
N THR A 170 45.94 46.35 13.19
CA THR A 170 45.49 47.42 12.29
C THR A 170 44.46 46.91 11.28
N ALA A 171 44.62 45.70 10.74
CA ALA A 171 43.61 45.08 9.87
C ALA A 171 42.27 44.87 10.60
N PHE A 172 42.28 44.47 11.88
CA PHE A 172 41.06 44.37 12.70
C PHE A 172 40.43 45.74 13.03
N GLN A 173 41.24 46.76 13.32
CA GLN A 173 40.75 48.12 13.57
C GLN A 173 40.16 48.76 12.30
N LEU A 174 40.78 48.54 11.15
CA LEU A 174 40.23 48.96 9.87
C LEU A 174 38.87 48.31 9.61
N ARG A 175 38.78 47.00 9.87
CA ARG A 175 37.52 46.25 9.77
C ARG A 175 36.43 46.89 10.61
N THR A 176 36.68 47.22 11.87
CA THR A 176 35.66 47.80 12.75
C THR A 176 35.26 49.20 12.30
N GLN A 177 36.20 50.01 11.81
CA GLN A 177 35.91 51.36 11.30
C GLN A 177 35.11 51.34 10.00
N LEU A 178 35.47 50.47 9.05
CA LEU A 178 34.71 50.30 7.81
C LEU A 178 33.31 49.73 8.08
N GLN A 179 33.18 48.84 9.06
CA GLN A 179 31.88 48.31 9.48
C GLN A 179 31.01 49.38 10.17
N ALA A 180 31.63 50.35 10.87
CA ALA A 180 30.94 51.49 11.47
C ALA A 180 30.50 52.54 10.43
N GLN A 181 31.17 52.62 9.28
CA GLN A 181 30.80 53.49 8.16
C GLN A 181 29.81 52.85 7.18
N GLY A 182 29.65 51.52 7.21
CA GLY A 182 28.71 50.82 6.35
C GLY A 182 27.27 51.10 6.74
N GLU A 183 26.50 51.73 5.85
CA GLU A 183 25.03 51.78 6.00
C GLU A 183 24.44 50.35 6.07
N PRO A 184 23.26 50.15 6.67
CA PRO A 184 22.63 48.82 6.85
C PRO A 184 22.38 48.00 5.57
N SER A 185 22.59 48.58 4.38
CA SER A 185 22.51 47.90 3.07
C SER A 185 23.75 47.08 2.69
N HIS A 186 24.86 47.20 3.44
CA HIS A 186 26.15 46.61 3.09
C HIS A 186 26.38 45.26 3.80
N LYS A 187 26.27 44.14 3.07
CA LYS A 187 26.76 42.84 3.57
C LYS A 187 28.28 42.74 3.42
N MET A 188 28.99 43.43 4.31
CA MET A 188 30.44 43.40 4.37
C MET A 188 30.93 42.10 5.01
N ALA A 189 31.36 41.14 4.18
CA ALA A 189 31.96 39.89 4.64
C ALA A 189 33.49 40.03 4.65
N ILE A 190 34.04 40.49 5.78
CA ILE A 190 35.48 40.62 5.96
C ILE A 190 36.02 39.28 6.45
N ASP A 191 36.54 38.50 5.51
CA ASP A 191 37.32 37.31 5.83
C ASP A 191 38.77 37.71 6.09
N THR A 192 39.23 37.49 7.33
CA THR A 192 40.60 37.76 7.78
C THR A 192 41.39 36.46 7.86
N THR A 193 41.39 35.66 6.80
CA THR A 193 42.37 34.59 6.65
C THR A 193 43.69 35.19 6.20
N GLN A 194 44.74 35.07 7.03
CA GLN A 194 46.12 35.42 6.66
C GLN A 194 46.37 36.92 6.38
N GLY A 195 45.68 37.84 7.09
CA GLY A 195 45.91 39.29 6.93
C GLY A 195 45.32 39.92 5.67
N LEU A 196 44.53 39.14 4.91
CA LEU A 196 43.73 39.62 3.79
C LEU A 196 42.40 40.17 4.29
N LEU A 197 41.86 41.16 3.59
CA LEU A 197 40.56 41.76 3.85
C LEU A 197 39.76 41.69 2.55
N THR A 198 38.66 40.94 2.57
CA THR A 198 37.71 40.89 1.45
C THR A 198 36.54 41.82 1.75
N ILE A 199 36.19 42.71 0.82
CA ILE A 199 34.97 43.51 0.87
C ILE A 199 34.05 43.03 -0.24
N THR A 200 32.78 42.83 0.12
CA THR A 200 31.70 42.57 -0.84
C THR A 200 30.62 43.63 -0.63
N THR A 201 30.26 44.36 -1.68
CA THR A 201 29.12 45.30 -1.68
C THR A 201 27.98 44.70 -2.49
N SER A 202 26.75 45.09 -2.19
CA SER A 202 25.57 44.65 -2.95
C SER A 202 24.61 45.81 -3.22
N ALA A 203 24.30 46.06 -4.48
CA ALA A 203 23.47 47.19 -4.91
C ALA A 203 22.49 46.79 -6.04
N PRO A 204 21.41 47.56 -6.29
CA PRO A 204 20.43 47.24 -7.33
C PRO A 204 20.94 47.52 -8.75
N THR A 205 22.00 48.32 -8.90
CA THR A 205 22.67 48.56 -10.20
C THR A 205 24.15 48.18 -10.15
N PRO A 206 24.74 47.76 -11.29
CA PRO A 206 26.14 47.38 -11.33
C PRO A 206 27.09 48.56 -11.09
N THR A 207 26.69 49.75 -11.55
CA THR A 207 27.43 51.00 -11.34
C THR A 207 27.45 51.38 -9.86
N GLU A 208 26.33 51.30 -9.16
CA GLU A 208 26.29 51.59 -7.71
C GLU A 208 27.12 50.59 -6.91
N ALA A 209 27.05 49.30 -7.25
CA ALA A 209 27.86 48.28 -6.56
C ALA A 209 29.36 48.57 -6.70
N TYR A 210 29.78 48.98 -7.91
CA TYR A 210 31.16 49.37 -8.22
C TYR A 210 31.57 50.68 -7.52
N THR A 211 30.77 51.74 -7.61
CA THR A 211 31.11 53.02 -6.98
C THR A 211 31.21 52.88 -5.47
N GLN A 212 30.27 52.16 -4.85
CA GLN A 212 30.28 51.90 -3.41
C GLN A 212 31.55 51.19 -2.95
N ILE A 213 32.00 50.15 -3.67
CA ILE A 213 33.22 49.46 -3.27
C ILE A 213 34.47 50.31 -3.52
N THR A 214 34.49 51.12 -4.57
CA THR A 214 35.62 52.04 -4.81
C THR A 214 35.70 53.14 -3.76
N ASP A 215 34.57 53.66 -3.28
CA ASP A 215 34.56 54.67 -2.23
C ASP A 215 34.96 54.08 -0.88
N LEU A 216 34.55 52.84 -0.57
CA LEU A 216 35.01 52.10 0.60
C LEU A 216 36.53 51.81 0.56
N LEU A 217 37.11 51.60 -0.62
CA LEU A 217 38.56 51.45 -0.75
C LEU A 217 39.31 52.76 -0.51
N LYS A 218 38.77 53.89 -0.99
CA LYS A 218 39.35 55.21 -0.70
C LYS A 218 39.29 55.54 0.79
N THR A 219 38.17 55.24 1.45
CA THR A 219 38.06 55.44 2.90
C THR A 219 39.00 54.49 3.65
N ALA A 220 39.13 53.24 3.21
CA ALA A 220 40.09 52.31 3.78
C ALA A 220 41.53 52.85 3.69
N ASP A 221 41.95 53.33 2.53
CA ASP A 221 43.31 53.87 2.34
C ASP A 221 43.58 55.11 3.23
N ALA A 222 42.58 55.97 3.41
CA ALA A 222 42.67 57.11 4.32
C ALA A 222 42.75 56.71 5.81
N LEU A 223 42.10 55.61 6.21
CA LEU A 223 42.02 55.16 7.60
C LEU A 223 43.25 54.36 8.07
N VAL A 224 44.03 53.80 7.14
CA VAL A 224 45.19 52.93 7.46
C VAL A 224 46.49 53.73 7.65
N PHE A 225 46.47 55.05 7.43
CA PHE A 225 47.65 55.92 7.55
C PHE A 225 48.37 55.77 8.91
N PRO A 226 49.71 55.56 8.95
CA PRO A 226 50.68 55.71 7.85
C PRO A 226 50.93 54.46 6.98
N ALA A 227 50.27 53.33 7.26
CA ALA A 227 50.36 52.15 6.40
C ALA A 227 49.53 52.34 5.13
N GLN A 228 49.88 51.66 4.04
CA GLN A 228 49.16 51.73 2.76
C GLN A 228 48.30 50.48 2.56
N VAL A 229 47.20 50.63 1.83
CA VAL A 229 46.38 49.49 1.42
C VAL A 229 46.86 48.97 0.07
N LYS A 230 47.36 47.74 0.04
CA LYS A 230 47.73 47.09 -1.22
C LYS A 230 46.54 46.29 -1.74
N ILE A 231 45.97 46.78 -2.84
CA ILE A 231 44.86 46.13 -3.55
C ILE A 231 45.41 44.90 -4.30
N LEU A 232 44.92 43.72 -3.93
CA LEU A 232 45.31 42.45 -4.54
C LEU A 232 44.37 42.06 -5.69
N ALA A 233 43.09 42.39 -5.55
CA ALA A 233 42.08 42.26 -6.59
C ALA A 233 41.32 43.57 -6.69
N GLN A 234 41.39 44.22 -7.86
CA GLN A 234 40.64 45.45 -8.10
C GLN A 234 39.14 45.18 -8.13
N PRO A 235 38.31 46.13 -7.69
CA PRO A 235 36.88 46.02 -7.86
C PRO A 235 36.56 45.96 -9.35
N VAL A 236 35.69 45.02 -9.73
CA VAL A 236 35.20 44.88 -11.10
C VAL A 236 33.71 45.21 -11.10
N ALA A 237 33.25 45.93 -12.13
CA ALA A 237 31.85 46.18 -12.33
C ALA A 237 31.14 44.85 -12.63
N PRO A 238 30.15 44.42 -11.82
CA PRO A 238 29.52 43.13 -12.00
C PRO A 238 28.70 43.10 -13.29
N GLU A 239 29.05 42.19 -14.20
CA GLU A 239 28.34 42.02 -15.47
C GLU A 239 26.99 41.30 -15.31
N ARG A 240 26.82 40.54 -14.22
CA ARG A 240 25.62 39.74 -13.97
C ARG A 240 25.08 39.96 -12.56
N ALA A 241 23.76 40.06 -12.47
CA ALA A 241 23.07 40.05 -11.19
C ALA A 241 23.23 38.68 -10.52
N THR A 242 23.40 38.68 -9.21
CA THR A 242 23.42 37.46 -8.40
C THR A 242 22.02 36.86 -8.38
N THR A 243 21.84 35.76 -9.10
CA THR A 243 20.55 35.07 -9.18
C THR A 243 20.27 34.34 -7.88
N ARG A 244 19.49 34.96 -6.98
CA ARG A 244 19.00 34.30 -5.75
C ARG A 244 17.72 33.49 -5.97
N VAL A 245 17.26 33.38 -7.22
CA VAL A 245 16.02 32.69 -7.59
C VAL A 245 16.05 31.23 -7.12
N LEU A 246 17.08 30.46 -7.51
CA LEU A 246 17.19 29.05 -7.17
C LEU A 246 17.30 28.78 -5.65
N PRO A 247 18.21 29.42 -4.89
CA PRO A 247 18.29 29.17 -3.45
C PRO A 247 17.03 29.61 -2.70
N ASN A 248 16.41 30.73 -3.07
CA ASN A 248 15.22 31.22 -2.39
C ASN A 248 13.96 30.39 -2.71
N THR A 249 13.83 29.91 -3.95
CA THR A 249 12.72 29.01 -4.34
C THR A 249 12.85 27.65 -3.69
N LEU A 250 14.07 27.11 -3.60
CA LEU A 250 14.35 25.86 -2.91
C LEU A 250 14.08 25.99 -1.40
N LEU A 251 14.49 27.10 -0.79
CA LEU A 251 14.17 27.38 0.62
C LEU A 251 12.65 27.43 0.85
N ALA A 252 11.92 28.15 0.00
CA ALA A 252 10.46 28.21 0.07
C ALA A 252 9.81 26.83 -0.11
N PHE A 253 10.35 25.99 -1.00
CA PHE A 253 9.90 24.62 -1.18
C PHE A 253 10.09 23.78 0.08
N LEU A 254 11.28 23.84 0.69
CA LEU A 254 11.58 23.08 1.90
C LEU A 254 10.71 23.51 3.09
N ILE A 255 10.50 24.82 3.27
CA ILE A 255 9.62 25.36 4.33
C ILE A 255 8.16 24.92 4.10
N SER A 256 7.69 25.01 2.86
CA SER A 256 6.32 24.62 2.52
C SER A 256 6.11 23.11 2.69
N LEU A 257 7.10 22.31 2.30
CA LEU A 257 7.09 20.85 2.45
C LEU A 257 7.11 20.43 3.92
N SER A 258 7.89 21.12 4.76
CA SER A 258 7.95 20.82 6.20
C SER A 258 6.63 21.13 6.89
N LEU A 259 6.02 22.29 6.60
CA LEU A 259 4.70 22.67 7.11
C LEU A 259 3.62 21.70 6.66
N PHE A 260 3.64 21.28 5.39
CA PHE A 260 2.72 20.28 4.87
C PHE A 260 2.87 18.94 5.59
N SER A 261 4.11 18.49 5.81
CA SER A 261 4.40 17.24 6.50
C SER A 261 3.94 17.27 7.97
N ILE A 262 4.23 18.36 8.68
CA ILE A 262 3.79 18.55 10.07
C ILE A 262 2.25 18.54 10.16
N SER A 263 1.59 19.28 9.27
CA SER A 263 0.12 19.32 9.22
C SER A 263 -0.46 17.93 8.90
N GLY A 264 0.14 17.21 7.95
CA GLY A 264 -0.27 15.85 7.59
C GLY A 264 -0.17 14.87 8.74
N ILE A 265 0.95 14.89 9.49
CA ILE A 265 1.15 14.05 10.68
C ILE A 265 0.14 14.44 11.76
N PHE A 266 -0.04 15.74 12.03
CA PHE A 266 -0.99 16.22 13.03
C PHE A 266 -2.42 15.75 12.74
N PHE A 267 -2.89 15.88 11.49
CA PHE A 267 -4.21 15.40 11.09
C PHE A 267 -4.35 13.88 11.19
N GLN A 268 -3.31 13.11 10.83
CA GLN A 268 -3.34 11.65 10.99
C GLN A 268 -3.41 11.25 12.45
N SER A 269 -2.58 11.84 13.31
CA SER A 269 -2.56 11.59 14.75
C SER A 269 -3.89 11.98 15.41
N PHE A 270 -4.43 13.15 15.07
CA PHE A 270 -5.73 13.60 15.58
C PHE A 270 -6.87 12.66 15.16
N ARG A 271 -6.88 12.21 13.90
CA ARG A 271 -7.89 11.26 13.41
C ARG A 271 -7.78 9.89 14.09
N HIS A 272 -6.58 9.45 14.44
CA HIS A 272 -6.38 8.24 15.25
C HIS A 272 -6.88 8.43 16.68
N TYR A 273 -6.63 9.59 17.28
CA TYR A 273 -7.06 9.89 18.64
C TYR A 273 -8.58 9.97 18.78
N VAL A 274 -9.28 10.64 17.86
CA VAL A 274 -10.76 10.78 17.89
C VAL A 274 -11.50 9.46 17.64
N ARG A 275 -10.83 8.44 17.10
CA ARG A 275 -11.42 7.13 16.79
C ARG A 275 -11.30 6.10 17.91
N ASN A 276 -10.45 6.37 18.91
CA ASN A 276 -10.30 5.58 20.13
C ASN A 276 -11.08 6.23 21.27
#